data_AF-A0AAW2R109-F1
#
_entry.id   AF-A0AAW2R109-F1
#
_cell.length_a   1.000
_cell.length_b   1.000
_cell.length_c   1.000
_cell.angle_alpha   90.00
_cell.angle_beta   90.00
_cell.angle_gamma   90.00
#
_symmetry.space_group_name_H-M   'P 1'
#
loop_
_entity.id
_entity.type
_entity.pdbx_description
1 polymer ?
#
loop_
_entity_poly.entity_id
_entity_poly.type
_entity_poly.pdbx_seq_one_letter_code
_entity_poly.pdbx_strand_id
1 'polypeptide(L)'
;MMSGYNLQVFDGKSDFAIWKQKMKGILIQQKVFKAISGTYPDNATEEKIVEDDEIAYSSIILNLSDTVIREVGTQNSAKELWEKLEELYTETSLPTKLFLLEKFFKYKLDLSKNIDENIDEFTK
;
A
#
# COMPACT_ATOMS: atom_id res chain seq x y z
N MET A 1 -26.56 6.22 -16.52
CA MET A 1 -25.09 6.38 -16.45
C MET A 1 -24.72 6.47 -14.99
N MET A 2 -24.05 5.46 -14.43
CA MET A 2 -23.56 5.55 -13.04
C MET A 2 -22.41 6.55 -13.03
N SER A 3 -22.57 7.63 -12.26
CA SER A 3 -21.56 8.63 -12.00
C SER A 3 -20.29 7.92 -11.52
N GLY A 4 -19.31 7.82 -12.43
CA GLY A 4 -18.07 7.10 -12.17
C GLY A 4 -17.37 7.73 -10.97
N TYR A 5 -17.13 6.93 -9.93
CA TYR A 5 -16.17 7.31 -8.90
C TYR A 5 -14.83 7.50 -9.59
N ASN A 6 -14.43 8.76 -9.76
CA ASN A 6 -13.11 9.10 -10.27
C ASN A 6 -12.14 8.92 -9.10
N LEU A 7 -11.49 7.74 -9.04
CA LEU A 7 -10.41 7.54 -8.09
C LEU A 7 -9.27 8.47 -8.50
N GLN A 8 -8.87 9.34 -7.59
CA GLN A 8 -7.68 10.14 -7.78
C GLN A 8 -6.47 9.21 -7.94
N VAL A 9 -5.70 9.44 -9.00
CA VAL A 9 -4.44 8.74 -9.25
C VAL A 9 -3.51 8.87 -8.05
N PHE A 10 -2.88 7.77 -7.65
CA PHE A 10 -1.92 7.80 -6.55
C PHE A 10 -0.57 8.34 -7.02
N ASP A 11 -0.15 9.43 -6.39
CA ASP A 11 1.05 10.18 -6.72
C ASP A 11 2.23 9.92 -5.76
N GLY A 12 2.07 8.98 -4.82
CA GLY A 12 3.07 8.67 -3.80
C GLY A 12 3.13 9.67 -2.64
N LYS A 13 2.33 10.75 -2.68
CA LYS A 13 2.28 11.81 -1.66
C LYS A 13 0.94 11.88 -0.94
N SER A 14 -0.13 11.55 -1.66
CA SER A 14 -1.49 11.46 -1.12
C SER A 14 -1.59 10.37 -0.05
N ASP A 15 -2.63 10.41 0.77
CA ASP A 15 -2.84 9.39 1.80
C ASP A 15 -3.05 8.00 1.16
N PHE A 16 -2.02 7.16 1.28
CA PHE A 16 -2.03 5.82 0.71
C PHE A 16 -3.11 4.92 1.34
N ALA A 17 -3.39 5.05 2.64
CA ALA A 17 -4.40 4.24 3.30
C ALA A 17 -5.79 4.53 2.71
N ILE A 18 -6.11 5.80 2.48
CA ILE A 18 -7.36 6.21 1.83
C ILE A 18 -7.40 5.73 0.37
N TRP A 19 -6.32 5.94 -0.40
CA TRP A 19 -6.28 5.51 -1.79
C TRP A 19 -6.45 4.00 -1.92
N LYS A 20 -5.71 3.23 -1.11
CA LYS A 20 -5.75 1.76 -1.04
C LYS A 20 -7.15 1.27 -0.73
N GLN A 21 -7.85 1.88 0.24
CA GLN A 21 -9.24 1.51 0.55
C GLN A 21 -10.18 1.74 -0.64
N LYS A 22 -10.04 2.87 -1.35
CA LYS A 22 -10.86 3.16 -2.54
C LYS A 22 -10.54 2.21 -3.69
N MET A 23 -9.26 1.94 -3.96
CA MET A 23 -8.82 1.01 -5.01
C MET A 23 -9.33 -0.40 -4.74
N LYS A 24 -9.28 -0.87 -3.48
CA LYS A 24 -9.91 -2.13 -3.08
C LYS A 24 -11.41 -2.16 -3.41
N GLY A 25 -12.12 -1.06 -3.18
CA GLY A 25 -13.53 -0.92 -3.56
C GLY A 25 -13.77 -1.13 -5.05
N ILE A 26 -12.92 -0.54 -5.91
CA ILE A 26 -12.99 -0.73 -7.38
C ILE A 26 -12.77 -2.19 -7.76
N LEU A 27 -11.74 -2.84 -7.20
CA LEU A 27 -11.44 -4.25 -7.50
C LEU A 27 -12.55 -5.20 -7.04
N ILE A 28 -13.24 -4.88 -5.93
CA ILE A 28 -14.43 -5.60 -5.47
C ILE A 28 -15.58 -5.39 -6.45
N GLN A 29 -15.82 -4.15 -6.90
CA GLN A 29 -16.86 -3.85 -7.88
C GLN A 29 -16.63 -4.57 -9.22
N GLN A 30 -15.37 -4.67 -9.65
CA GLN A 30 -14.93 -5.45 -10.82
C GLN A 30 -14.93 -6.96 -10.58
N LYS A 31 -15.13 -7.42 -9.33
CA LYS A 31 -15.13 -8.82 -8.90
C LYS A 31 -13.79 -9.54 -9.08
N VAL A 32 -12.67 -8.80 -8.98
CA VAL A 32 -11.30 -9.32 -9.19
C VAL A 32 -10.42 -9.25 -7.95
N PHE A 33 -10.89 -8.70 -6.83
CA PHE A 33 -10.10 -8.60 -5.58
C PHE A 33 -9.59 -9.97 -5.05
N LYS A 34 -10.19 -11.07 -5.49
CA LYS A 34 -9.73 -12.43 -5.21
C LYS A 34 -8.34 -12.74 -5.78
N ALA A 35 -7.91 -12.07 -6.86
CA ALA A 35 -6.55 -12.17 -7.41
C ALA A 35 -5.48 -11.75 -6.38
N ILE A 36 -5.80 -10.77 -5.54
CA ILE A 36 -4.90 -10.26 -4.50
C ILE A 36 -5.03 -11.09 -3.21
N SER A 37 -6.27 -11.36 -2.78
CA SER A 37 -6.53 -12.05 -1.53
C SER A 37 -6.34 -13.57 -1.59
N GLY A 38 -6.22 -14.15 -2.79
CA GLY A 38 -6.07 -15.60 -3.00
C GLY A 38 -7.31 -16.42 -2.69
N THR A 39 -8.47 -15.79 -2.52
CA THR A 39 -9.70 -16.46 -2.05
C THR A 39 -10.53 -16.99 -3.22
N TYR A 40 -9.91 -17.75 -4.12
CA TYR A 40 -10.65 -18.46 -5.18
C TYR A 40 -11.35 -19.69 -4.60
N PRO A 41 -12.52 -20.08 -5.14
CA PRO A 41 -13.11 -21.37 -4.83
C PRO A 41 -12.27 -22.50 -5.44
N ASP A 42 -12.31 -23.69 -4.84
CA ASP A 42 -11.51 -24.86 -5.26
C ASP A 42 -11.74 -25.29 -6.72
N ASN A 43 -12.87 -24.90 -7.30
CA ASN A 43 -13.25 -25.20 -8.69
C ASN A 43 -12.96 -24.05 -9.67
N ALA A 44 -12.20 -23.02 -9.27
CA ALA A 44 -11.79 -21.96 -10.18
C ALA A 44 -10.87 -22.52 -11.28
N THR A 45 -11.10 -22.10 -12.52
CA THR A 45 -10.24 -22.50 -13.64
C THR A 45 -8.98 -21.64 -13.68
N GLU A 46 -7.90 -22.20 -14.22
CA GLU A 46 -6.64 -21.47 -14.42
C GLU A 46 -6.86 -20.24 -15.30
N GLU A 47 -7.67 -20.33 -16.36
CA GLU A 47 -7.96 -19.18 -17.21
C GLU A 47 -8.64 -18.06 -16.44
N LYS A 48 -9.55 -18.40 -15.51
CA LYS A 48 -10.23 -17.39 -14.71
C LYS A 48 -9.31 -16.73 -13.70
N ILE A 49 -8.36 -17.47 -13.15
CA ILE A 49 -7.36 -16.93 -12.23
C ILE A 49 -6.48 -15.92 -12.97
N VAL A 50 -6.00 -16.28 -14.18
CA VAL A 50 -5.18 -15.39 -15.02
C VAL A 50 -5.97 -14.14 -15.43
N GLU A 51 -7.21 -14.29 -15.92
CA GLU A 51 -8.05 -13.16 -16.31
C GLU A 51 -8.28 -12.18 -15.16
N ASP A 52 -8.63 -12.68 -13.97
CA ASP A 52 -8.85 -11.85 -12.80
C ASP A 52 -7.55 -11.14 -12.35
N ASP A 53 -6.39 -11.79 -12.47
CA ASP A 53 -5.09 -11.20 -12.17
C ASP A 53 -4.73 -10.07 -13.15
N GLU A 54 -4.86 -10.29 -14.46
CA GLU A 54 -4.60 -9.28 -15.49
C GLU A 54 -5.50 -8.04 -15.34
N ILE A 55 -6.79 -8.24 -15.02
CA ILE A 55 -7.73 -7.14 -14.79
C ILE A 55 -7.38 -6.39 -13.50
N ALA A 56 -7.03 -7.09 -12.43
CA ALA A 56 -6.65 -6.46 -11.17
C ALA A 56 -5.34 -5.67 -11.33
N TYR A 57 -4.34 -6.27 -11.97
CA TYR A 57 -3.04 -5.65 -12.23
C TYR A 57 -3.19 -4.37 -13.05
N SER A 58 -3.86 -4.46 -14.19
CA SER A 58 -4.08 -3.31 -15.08
C SER A 58 -4.89 -2.21 -14.38
N SER A 59 -5.93 -2.57 -13.62
CA SER A 59 -6.74 -1.60 -12.87
C SER A 59 -5.92 -0.85 -11.81
N ILE A 60 -5.00 -1.53 -11.12
CA ILE A 60 -4.08 -0.87 -10.17
C ILE A 60 -3.16 0.08 -10.93
N ILE A 61 -2.42 -0.41 -11.94
CA ILE A 61 -1.45 0.39 -12.71
C ILE A 61 -2.08 1.66 -13.29
N LEU A 62 -3.28 1.56 -13.87
CA LEU A 62 -3.98 2.71 -14.46
C LEU A 62 -4.41 3.78 -13.44
N ASN A 63 -4.37 3.46 -12.14
CA ASN A 63 -4.66 4.39 -11.05
C ASN A 63 -3.39 4.84 -10.31
N LEU A 64 -2.20 4.54 -10.84
CA LEU A 64 -0.91 5.04 -10.35
C LEU A 64 -0.35 6.11 -11.27
N SER A 65 0.41 7.04 -10.69
CA SER A 65 1.19 8.01 -11.47
C SER A 65 2.46 7.37 -12.03
N ASP A 66 3.02 7.95 -13.10
CA ASP A 66 4.28 7.49 -13.69
C ASP A 66 5.45 7.41 -12.70
N THR A 67 5.49 8.31 -11.72
CA THR A 67 6.50 8.30 -10.65
C THR A 67 6.36 7.05 -9.79
N VAL A 68 5.14 6.74 -9.34
CA VAL A 68 4.87 5.55 -8.53
C VAL A 68 5.12 4.28 -9.35
N ILE A 69 4.69 4.23 -10.62
CA ILE A 69 4.94 3.10 -11.53
C ILE A 69 6.45 2.81 -11.63
N ARG A 70 7.28 3.86 -11.71
CA ARG A 70 8.74 3.71 -11.72
C ARG A 70 9.30 3.18 -10.39
N GLU A 71 8.73 3.59 -9.26
CA GLU A 71 9.16 3.17 -7.93
C GLU A 71 8.78 1.71 -7.62
N VAL A 72 7.57 1.28 -8.00
CA VAL A 72 7.15 -0.12 -7.82
C VAL A 72 7.88 -1.08 -8.77
N GLY A 73 8.28 -0.59 -9.96
CA GLY A 73 8.93 -1.40 -10.99
C GLY A 73 8.01 -2.47 -11.59
N THR A 74 8.59 -3.39 -12.36
CA THR A 74 7.85 -4.50 -12.97
C THR A 74 7.52 -5.56 -11.92
N GLN A 75 6.25 -5.93 -11.82
CA GLN A 75 5.75 -7.01 -10.97
C GLN A 75 5.04 -8.06 -11.83
N ASN A 76 5.00 -9.32 -11.40
CA ASN A 76 4.48 -10.41 -12.24
C ASN A 76 3.01 -10.73 -12.00
N SER A 77 2.42 -10.22 -10.91
CA SER A 77 1.01 -10.43 -10.57
C SER A 77 0.41 -9.23 -9.86
N ALA A 78 -0.93 -9.15 -9.83
CA ALA A 78 -1.64 -8.10 -9.12
C ALA A 78 -1.35 -8.13 -7.61
N LYS A 79 -1.15 -9.33 -7.07
CA LYS A 79 -0.78 -9.52 -5.67
C LYS A 79 0.60 -8.96 -5.34
N GLU A 80 1.62 -9.31 -6.14
CA GLU A 80 2.97 -8.77 -5.96
C GLU A 80 2.98 -7.23 -6.05
N LEU A 81 2.25 -6.67 -7.03
CA LEU A 81 2.10 -5.22 -7.16
C LEU A 81 1.44 -4.58 -5.94
N TRP A 82 0.38 -5.19 -5.43
CA TRP A 82 -0.33 -4.71 -4.25
C TRP A 82 0.55 -4.73 -3.00
N GLU A 83 1.25 -5.83 -2.76
CA GLU A 83 2.20 -5.99 -1.64
C GLU A 83 3.36 -5.00 -1.76
N LYS A 84 3.87 -4.74 -2.97
CA LYS A 84 4.94 -3.77 -3.19
C LYS A 84 4.51 -2.34 -2.86
N LEU A 85 3.29 -1.97 -3.23
CA LEU A 85 2.71 -0.68 -2.85
C LEU A 85 2.56 -0.56 -1.33
N GLU A 86 2.12 -1.64 -0.66
CA GLU A 86 2.03 -1.66 0.80
C GLU A 86 3.40 -1.50 1.47
N GLU A 87 4.44 -2.18 0.97
CA GLU A 87 5.81 -2.06 1.46
C GLU A 87 6.35 -0.62 1.37
N LEU A 88 6.10 0.05 0.23
CA LEU A 88 6.61 1.40 -0.04
C LEU A 88 5.84 2.49 0.71
N TYR A 89 4.51 2.35 0.84
CA TYR A 89 3.63 3.46 1.21
C TYR A 89 2.75 3.22 2.45
N THR A 90 2.83 2.06 3.12
CA THR A 90 2.29 1.91 4.49
C THR A 90 3.23 2.61 5.49
N GLU A 91 2.76 2.94 6.71
CA GLU A 91 3.33 3.84 7.74
C GLU A 91 4.86 3.87 7.94
N THR A 92 5.62 2.89 7.45
CA THR A 92 7.07 2.94 7.21
C THR A 92 7.50 3.78 5.99
N SER A 93 6.79 4.86 5.66
CA SER A 93 7.22 5.78 4.61
C SER A 93 8.61 6.37 4.94
N LEU A 94 9.44 6.63 3.92
CA LEU A 94 10.73 7.31 4.08
C LEU A 94 10.62 8.59 4.93
N PRO A 95 9.59 9.44 4.76
CA PRO A 95 9.33 10.57 5.65
C PRO A 95 9.09 10.18 7.11
N THR A 96 8.29 9.13 7.39
CA THR A 96 8.08 8.64 8.76
C THR A 96 9.37 8.11 9.36
N LYS A 97 10.16 7.35 8.58
CA LYS A 97 11.48 6.85 9.00
C LYS A 97 12.46 7.99 9.27
N LEU A 98 12.49 9.01 8.40
CA LEU A 98 13.31 10.20 8.57
C LEU A 98 12.88 11.00 9.81
N PHE A 99 11.59 11.16 10.04
CA PHE A 99 11.05 11.81 11.24
C PHE A 99 11.44 11.03 12.50
N LEU A 100 11.32 9.70 12.50
CA LEU A 100 11.73 8.86 13.62
C LEU A 100 13.25 8.91 13.86
N LEU A 101 14.06 8.90 12.79
CA LEU A 101 15.51 9.07 12.89
C LEU A 101 15.85 10.46 13.43
N GLU A 102 15.21 11.51 12.95
CA GLU A 102 15.40 12.88 13.44
C GLU A 102 15.02 12.99 14.93
N LYS A 103 13.88 12.41 15.33
CA LYS A 103 13.46 12.32 16.74
C LYS A 103 14.50 11.58 17.57
N PHE A 104 15.01 10.45 17.08
CA PHE A 104 16.03 9.64 17.74
C PHE A 104 17.36 10.40 17.90
N PHE A 105 17.86 11.04 16.84
CA PHE A 105 19.10 11.82 16.89
C PHE A 105 18.99 13.08 17.77
N LYS A 106 17.79 13.68 17.87
CA LYS A 106 17.54 14.82 18.75
C LYS A 106 17.26 14.42 20.19
N TYR A 107 16.87 13.17 20.43
CA TYR A 107 16.57 12.69 21.77
C TYR A 107 17.85 12.64 22.61
N LYS A 108 17.78 13.25 23.80
CA LYS A 108 18.86 13.21 24.79
C LYS A 108 18.39 12.33 25.94
N LEU A 109 19.13 11.26 26.18
CA LEU A 109 18.92 10.40 27.34
C LEU A 109 19.00 11.23 28.63
N ASP A 110 17.96 11.13 29.43
CA ASP A 110 17.96 11.63 30.79
C ASP A 110 18.56 10.55 31.70
N LEU A 111 19.82 10.76 32.11
CA LEU A 111 20.54 9.83 32.98
C LEU A 111 19.98 9.79 34.41
N SER A 112 19.05 10.67 34.76
CA SER A 112 18.31 10.58 36.02
C SER A 112 17.16 9.58 35.98
N LYS A 113 16.75 9.15 34.77
CA LYS A 113 15.68 8.17 34.51
C LYS A 113 16.27 6.81 34.14
N ASN A 114 15.51 5.76 34.40
CA ASN A 114 15.86 4.43 33.94
C ASN A 114 15.60 4.27 32.43
N ILE A 115 16.02 3.13 31.86
CA ILE A 115 15.94 2.93 30.41
C ILE A 115 14.50 2.83 29.91
N ASP A 116 13.60 2.21 30.68
CA ASP A 116 12.19 2.06 30.33
C ASP A 116 11.48 3.42 30.34
N GLU A 117 11.79 4.26 31.32
CA GLU A 117 11.27 5.64 31.41
C GLU A 117 11.74 6.53 30.24
N ASN A 118 12.99 6.37 29.81
CA ASN A 118 13.49 7.06 28.61
C ASN A 118 12.81 6.53 27.33
N ILE A 119 12.55 5.22 27.25
CA ILE A 119 11.83 4.62 26.10
C ILE A 119 10.39 5.12 26.05
N ASP A 120 9.68 5.17 27.17
CA ASP A 120 8.32 5.71 27.25
C ASP A 120 8.26 7.18 26.83
N GLU A 121 9.27 7.97 27.21
CA GLU A 121 9.35 9.38 26.84
C GLU A 121 9.73 9.59 25.36
N PHE A 122 10.57 8.72 24.80
CA PHE A 122 10.88 8.70 23.38
C PHE A 122 9.68 8.26 22.52
N THR A 123 8.84 7.35 23.02
CA THR A 123 7.72 6.77 22.25
C THR A 123 6.39 7.51 22.39
N LYS A 124 6.26 8.44 23.35
CA LYS A 124 5.16 9.44 23.38
C LYS A 124 5.08 10.28 22.11
#